data_AF-G5A6I3-F1
#
_entry.id   AF-G5A6I3-F1
#
_cell.length_a   1.000
_cell.length_b   1.000
_cell.length_c   1.000
_cell.angle_alpha   90.00
_cell.angle_beta   90.00
_cell.angle_gamma   90.00
#
_symmetry.space_group_name_H-M   'P 1'
#
loop_
_entity.id
_entity.type
_entity.pdbx_description
1 polymer ?
#
loop_
_entity_poly.entity_id
_entity_poly.type
_entity_poly.pdbx_seq_one_letter_code
_entity_poly.pdbx_strand_id
1 'polypeptide(L)'
;QLYHEVAAHLEGEAQRWFATVMETVPESEESIGTLADMLRAKYMTRRTGPEVVDLLNSRRQMRGERPLEYAQSLREIAEQGDIGEDWLVNAFLKGMSSTIGATNVRGHRPRNLDDAVNLAIPHVGDYG
;
A
#
# COMPACT_ATOMS: atom_id res chain seq x y z
N GLN A 1 -0.22 20.50 18.68
CA GLN A 1 0.52 21.32 17.67
C GLN A 1 0.43 20.71 16.27
N LEU A 2 0.69 19.40 16.10
CA LEU A 2 0.57 18.64 14.84
C LEU A 2 -0.75 18.91 14.07
N TYR A 3 -1.89 18.82 14.72
CA TYR A 3 -3.19 18.93 14.03
C TYR A 3 -3.58 20.35 13.65
N HIS A 4 -3.08 21.36 14.37
CA HIS A 4 -3.28 22.75 13.96
C HIS A 4 -2.52 23.07 12.67
N GLU A 5 -1.35 22.47 12.49
CA GLU A 5 -0.57 22.58 11.26
C GLU A 5 -1.27 21.88 10.10
N VAL A 6 -1.80 20.66 10.31
CA VAL A 6 -2.59 19.95 9.30
C VAL A 6 -3.85 20.73 8.90
N ALA A 7 -4.57 21.31 9.87
CA ALA A 7 -5.77 22.10 9.60
C ALA A 7 -5.50 23.31 8.70
N ALA A 8 -4.30 23.88 8.76
CA ALA A 8 -3.88 25.00 7.91
C ALA A 8 -3.64 24.60 6.45
N HIS A 9 -3.47 23.30 6.18
CA HIS A 9 -3.28 22.75 4.83
C HIS A 9 -4.57 22.18 4.21
N LEU A 10 -5.68 22.19 4.95
CA LEU A 10 -6.97 21.72 4.46
C LEU A 10 -7.88 22.90 4.12
N GLU A 11 -8.63 22.76 3.03
CA GLU A 11 -9.57 23.79 2.57
C GLU A 11 -11.00 23.23 2.45
N GLY A 12 -11.97 24.13 2.53
CA GLY A 12 -13.37 23.83 2.23
C GLY A 12 -13.98 22.76 3.14
N GLU A 13 -14.54 21.70 2.53
CA GLU A 13 -15.21 20.64 3.27
C GLU A 13 -14.25 19.76 4.07
N ALA A 14 -13.02 19.55 3.57
CA ALA A 14 -12.01 18.77 4.27
C ALA A 14 -11.60 19.45 5.59
N GLN A 15 -11.44 20.78 5.58
CA GLN A 15 -11.12 21.56 6.78
C GLN A 15 -12.23 21.48 7.83
N ARG A 16 -13.49 21.66 7.39
CA ARG A 16 -14.66 21.59 8.28
C ARG A 16 -14.80 20.22 8.92
N TRP A 17 -14.67 19.16 8.11
CA TRP A 17 -14.70 17.80 8.63
C TRP A 17 -13.55 17.53 9.59
N PHE A 18 -12.33 17.93 9.25
CA PHE A 18 -11.16 17.71 10.08
C PHE A 18 -11.31 18.39 11.46
N ALA A 19 -11.77 19.65 11.50
CA ALA A 19 -12.05 20.34 12.76
C ALA A 19 -13.08 19.59 13.63
N THR A 20 -14.16 19.07 13.03
CA THR A 20 -15.18 18.32 13.76
C THR A 20 -14.65 17.00 14.32
N VAL A 21 -13.88 16.22 13.55
CA VAL A 21 -13.39 14.94 14.05
C VAL A 21 -12.28 15.15 15.08
N MET A 22 -11.49 16.21 14.95
CA MET A 22 -10.45 16.52 15.92
C MET A 22 -11.00 16.80 17.34
N GLU A 23 -12.18 17.40 17.46
CA GLU A 23 -12.85 17.58 18.76
C GLU A 23 -13.26 16.25 19.41
N THR A 24 -13.28 15.15 18.65
CA THR A 24 -13.68 13.82 19.15
C THR A 24 -12.50 12.93 19.55
N VAL A 25 -11.26 13.28 19.16
CA VAL A 25 -10.06 12.51 19.45
C VAL A 25 -9.46 12.99 20.77
N PRO A 26 -9.29 12.13 21.80
CA PRO A 26 -8.63 12.50 23.04
C PRO A 26 -7.17 12.94 22.79
N GLU A 27 -6.66 13.88 23.60
CA GLU A 27 -5.27 14.35 23.51
C GLU A 27 -4.24 13.20 23.56
N SER A 28 -4.55 12.13 24.30
CA SER A 28 -3.71 10.93 24.43
C SER A 28 -3.64 10.06 23.17
N GLU A 29 -4.59 10.23 22.25
CA GLU A 29 -4.71 9.46 21.01
C GLU A 29 -4.30 10.30 19.79
N GLU A 30 -3.86 11.55 20.00
CA GLU A 30 -3.34 12.40 18.93
C GLU A 30 -2.05 11.82 18.35
N SER A 31 -2.13 11.30 17.13
CA SER A 31 -0.97 10.78 16.42
C SER A 31 -1.18 10.86 14.91
N ILE A 32 -0.08 10.90 14.16
CA ILE A 32 -0.12 10.80 12.70
C ILE A 32 -0.85 9.51 12.26
N GLY A 33 -0.71 8.42 13.02
CA GLY A 33 -1.40 7.16 12.75
C GLY A 33 -2.92 7.30 12.83
N THR A 34 -3.42 7.84 13.95
CA THR A 34 -4.86 8.10 14.17
C THR A 34 -5.43 8.98 13.05
N LEU A 35 -4.70 10.04 12.67
CA LEU A 35 -5.10 10.91 11.57
C LEU A 35 -5.14 10.17 10.22
N ALA A 36 -4.10 9.41 9.90
CA ALA A 36 -4.06 8.63 8.67
C ALA A 36 -5.24 7.65 8.61
N ASP A 37 -5.59 7.01 9.73
CA ASP A 37 -6.71 6.08 9.81
C ASP A 37 -8.06 6.79 9.63
N MET A 38 -8.24 7.98 10.21
CA MET A 38 -9.42 8.80 9.97
C MET A 38 -9.57 9.24 8.52
N LEU A 39 -8.46 9.67 7.89
CA LEU A 39 -8.45 10.06 6.48
C LEU A 39 -8.78 8.88 5.57
N ARG A 40 -8.19 7.71 5.83
CA ARG A 40 -8.52 6.48 5.12
C ARG A 40 -9.99 6.10 5.33
N ALA A 41 -10.49 6.15 6.56
CA ALA A 41 -11.89 5.82 6.85
C ALA A 41 -12.87 6.73 6.10
N LYS A 42 -12.55 8.03 5.92
CA LYS A 42 -13.43 8.95 5.20
C LYS A 42 -13.28 8.90 3.68
N TYR A 43 -12.05 8.87 3.18
CA TYR A 43 -11.78 9.13 1.77
C TYR A 43 -11.32 7.89 0.98
N MET A 44 -10.88 6.83 1.65
CA MET A 44 -10.51 5.59 0.96
C MET A 44 -11.75 4.76 0.67
N THR A 45 -11.93 4.37 -0.59
CA THR A 45 -12.97 3.41 -0.95
C THR A 45 -12.58 2.03 -0.44
N ARG A 46 -13.38 1.48 0.48
CA ARG A 46 -13.26 0.08 0.90
C ARG A 46 -13.83 -0.84 -0.18
N ARG A 47 -13.07 -1.87 -0.53
CA ARG A 47 -13.43 -2.93 -1.47
C ARG A 47 -13.54 -4.26 -0.74
N THR A 48 -14.32 -5.18 -1.30
CA THR A 48 -14.41 -6.55 -0.79
C THR A 48 -13.10 -7.31 -1.04
N GLY A 49 -12.80 -8.32 -0.23
CA GLY A 49 -11.62 -9.17 -0.42
C GLY A 49 -11.47 -9.71 -1.86
N PRO A 50 -12.53 -10.27 -2.48
CA PRO A 50 -12.46 -10.73 -3.88
C PRO A 50 -12.10 -9.63 -4.88
N GLU A 51 -12.70 -8.44 -4.78
CA GLU A 51 -12.38 -7.32 -5.68
C GLU A 51 -10.91 -6.91 -5.57
N VAL A 52 -10.37 -6.86 -4.34
CA VAL A 52 -8.95 -6.54 -4.13
C VAL A 52 -8.05 -7.63 -4.69
N VAL A 53 -8.39 -8.91 -4.50
CA VAL A 53 -7.65 -10.03 -5.08
C VAL A 53 -7.65 -9.98 -6.60
N ASP A 54 -8.77 -9.64 -7.24
CA ASP A 54 -8.86 -9.51 -8.70
C ASP A 54 -7.96 -8.38 -9.22
N LEU A 55 -7.92 -7.26 -8.51
CA LEU A 55 -7.04 -6.12 -8.85
C LEU A 55 -5.56 -6.48 -8.69
N LEU A 56 -5.19 -7.14 -7.58
CA LEU A 56 -3.84 -7.64 -7.35
C LEU A 56 -3.41 -8.61 -8.47
N ASN A 57 -4.29 -9.56 -8.83
CA ASN A 57 -4.03 -10.52 -9.89
C ASN A 57 -4.00 -9.89 -11.29
N SER A 58 -4.58 -8.71 -11.48
CA SER A 58 -4.55 -7.97 -12.75
C SER A 58 -3.33 -7.08 -12.89
N ARG A 59 -2.74 -6.65 -11.76
CA ARG A 59 -1.61 -5.72 -11.74
C ARG A 59 -0.30 -6.42 -12.14
N ARG A 60 0.29 -6.00 -13.25
CA ARG A 60 1.57 -6.50 -13.80
C ARG A 60 2.64 -5.43 -13.72
N GLN A 61 3.87 -5.78 -13.36
CA GLN A 61 5.02 -4.88 -13.42
C GLN A 61 5.17 -4.35 -14.85
N MET A 62 5.15 -3.03 -15.02
CA MET A 62 5.30 -2.39 -16.32
C MET A 62 6.77 -2.42 -16.76
N ARG A 63 7.01 -2.32 -18.07
CA ARG A 63 8.39 -2.25 -18.59
C ARG A 63 9.08 -0.99 -18.05
N GLY A 64 10.21 -1.16 -17.37
CA GLY A 64 10.97 -0.07 -16.76
C GLY A 64 10.40 0.43 -15.43
N GLU A 65 9.37 -0.23 -14.89
CA GLU A 65 8.91 0.01 -13.53
C GLU A 65 9.82 -0.71 -12.54
N ARG A 66 10.25 -0.01 -11.49
CA ARG A 66 11.13 -0.62 -10.51
C ARG A 66 10.38 -1.66 -9.66
N PRO A 67 11.01 -2.78 -9.26
CA PRO A 67 10.36 -3.76 -8.37
C PRO A 67 9.77 -3.13 -7.10
N LEU A 68 10.44 -2.13 -6.54
CA LEU A 68 9.95 -1.38 -5.37
C LEU A 68 8.69 -0.56 -5.67
N GLU A 69 8.63 0.12 -6.82
CA GLU A 69 7.46 0.90 -7.25
C GLU A 69 6.26 -0.01 -7.55
N TYR A 70 6.53 -1.15 -8.17
CA TYR A 70 5.53 -2.18 -8.43
C TYR A 70 4.96 -2.74 -7.12
N ALA A 71 5.83 -3.09 -6.16
CA ALA A 71 5.41 -3.54 -4.84
C ALA A 71 4.58 -2.48 -4.10
N GLN A 72 4.96 -1.20 -4.19
CA GLN A 72 4.19 -0.11 -3.60
C GLN A 72 2.78 -0.01 -4.22
N SER A 73 2.65 -0.15 -5.54
CA SER A 73 1.34 -0.20 -6.20
C SER A 73 0.46 -1.37 -5.69
N LEU A 74 1.07 -2.52 -5.37
CA LEU A 74 0.33 -3.66 -4.81
C LEU A 74 -0.15 -3.37 -3.37
N ARG A 75 0.65 -2.68 -2.56
CA ARG A 75 0.24 -2.24 -1.22
C ARG A 75 -0.96 -1.30 -1.26
N GLU A 76 -0.93 -0.33 -2.17
CA GLU A 76 -2.04 0.62 -2.35
C GLU A 76 -3.36 -0.06 -2.75
N ILE A 77 -3.27 -1.16 -3.52
CA ILE A 77 -4.44 -2.00 -3.82
C ILE A 77 -4.88 -2.76 -2.56
N ALA A 78 -3.95 -3.37 -1.82
CA ALA A 78 -4.25 -4.13 -0.61
C ALA A 78 -4.86 -3.26 0.50
N GLU A 79 -4.45 -2.01 0.67
CA GLU A 79 -5.00 -1.08 1.68
C GLU A 79 -6.51 -0.85 1.53
N GLN A 80 -7.06 -1.08 0.33
CA GLN A 80 -8.50 -0.93 0.06
C GLN A 80 -9.33 -2.06 0.67
N GLY A 81 -8.72 -3.16 1.14
CA GLY A 81 -9.40 -4.27 1.78
C GLY A 81 -8.56 -4.90 2.90
N ASP A 82 -9.00 -6.07 3.36
CA ASP A 82 -8.27 -6.86 4.35
C ASP A 82 -7.55 -8.02 3.63
N ILE A 83 -6.30 -7.75 3.21
CA ILE A 83 -5.48 -8.68 2.43
C ILE A 83 -4.18 -8.98 3.18
N GLY A 84 -3.91 -10.26 3.41
CA GLY A 84 -2.67 -10.71 4.02
C GLY A 84 -1.46 -10.71 3.08
N GLU A 85 -0.27 -10.73 3.68
CA GLU A 85 1.03 -10.73 2.97
C GLU A 85 1.18 -11.85 1.92
N ASP A 86 0.62 -13.03 2.17
CA ASP A 86 0.69 -14.15 1.22
C ASP A 86 0.10 -13.80 -0.16
N TRP A 87 -0.97 -13.00 -0.17
CA TRP A 87 -1.59 -12.52 -1.41
C TRP A 87 -0.72 -11.48 -2.11
N LEU A 88 -0.09 -10.58 -1.37
CA LEU A 88 0.84 -9.57 -1.91
C LEU A 88 2.07 -10.23 -2.53
N VAL A 89 2.69 -11.18 -1.82
CA VAL A 89 3.83 -11.97 -2.32
C VAL A 89 3.44 -12.73 -3.59
N ASN A 90 2.28 -13.40 -3.58
CA ASN A 90 1.80 -14.13 -4.74
C ASN A 90 1.54 -13.23 -5.95
N ALA A 91 0.89 -12.08 -5.73
CA ALA A 91 0.61 -11.09 -6.76
C ALA A 91 1.90 -10.54 -7.37
N PHE A 92 2.87 -10.16 -6.52
CA PHE A 92 4.18 -9.69 -6.92
C PHE A 92 4.87 -10.73 -7.81
N LEU A 93 5.04 -11.96 -7.34
CA LEU A 93 5.71 -13.02 -8.10
C LEU A 93 5.00 -13.40 -9.41
N LYS A 94 3.66 -13.31 -9.46
CA LYS A 94 2.88 -13.59 -10.67
C LYS A 94 2.96 -12.45 -11.69
N GLY A 95 3.10 -11.22 -11.22
CA GLY A 95 3.09 -10.05 -12.10
C GLY A 95 4.46 -9.44 -12.39
N MET A 96 5.54 -9.95 -11.80
CA MET A 96 6.92 -9.62 -12.19
C MET A 96 7.13 -9.75 -13.70
N SER A 97 7.84 -8.79 -14.28
CA SER A 97 8.18 -8.75 -15.70
C SER A 97 9.19 -9.84 -16.09
N SER A 98 10.16 -10.13 -15.21
CA SER A 98 11.16 -11.19 -15.39
C SER A 98 10.70 -12.51 -14.80
N THR A 99 10.38 -13.47 -15.67
CA THR A 99 9.96 -14.83 -15.28
C THR A 99 11.07 -15.63 -14.58
N ILE A 100 12.33 -15.41 -14.98
CA ILE A 100 13.50 -16.01 -14.35
C ILE A 100 13.70 -15.42 -12.96
N GLY A 101 13.62 -14.09 -12.83
CA GLY A 101 13.66 -13.40 -11.55
C GLY A 101 12.58 -13.92 -10.59
N ALA A 102 11.34 -14.00 -11.05
CA ALA A 102 10.22 -14.53 -10.28
C ALA A 102 10.43 -15.98 -9.82
N THR A 103 11.01 -16.83 -10.67
CA THR A 103 11.31 -18.24 -10.33
C THR A 103 12.36 -18.33 -9.23
N ASN A 104 13.41 -17.51 -9.32
CA ASN A 104 14.46 -17.47 -8.31
C ASN A 104 13.95 -16.95 -6.97
N VAL A 105 13.21 -15.83 -6.97
CA VAL A 105 12.61 -15.29 -5.74
C VAL A 105 11.68 -16.32 -5.10
N ARG A 106 10.85 -17.00 -5.91
CA ARG A 106 9.96 -18.07 -5.42
C ARG A 106 10.74 -19.21 -4.74
N GLY A 107 11.92 -19.58 -5.25
CA GLY A 107 12.79 -20.59 -4.66
C GLY A 107 13.23 -20.27 -3.23
N HIS A 108 13.35 -18.98 -2.90
CA HIS A 108 13.75 -18.51 -1.57
C HIS A 108 12.59 -18.38 -0.58
N ARG A 109 11.33 -18.57 -1.04
CA ARG A 109 10.12 -18.55 -0.21
C ARG A 109 10.04 -17.30 0.69
N PRO A 110 9.95 -16.09 0.09
CA PRO A 110 9.76 -14.85 0.86
C PRO A 110 8.51 -14.93 1.73
N ARG A 111 8.57 -14.34 2.92
CA ARG A 111 7.46 -14.37 3.89
C ARG A 111 6.56 -13.14 3.81
N ASN A 112 7.05 -12.07 3.21
CA ASN A 112 6.35 -10.81 3.04
C ASN A 112 6.82 -10.12 1.76
N LEU A 113 6.13 -9.05 1.37
CA LEU A 113 6.42 -8.33 0.13
C LEU A 113 7.81 -7.69 0.13
N ASP A 114 8.30 -7.18 1.26
CA ASP A 114 9.65 -6.58 1.37
C ASP A 114 10.75 -7.62 1.12
N ASP A 115 10.63 -8.81 1.69
CA ASP A 115 11.52 -9.94 1.42
C ASP A 115 11.54 -10.25 -0.08
N ALA A 116 10.36 -10.31 -0.72
CA ALA A 116 10.25 -10.60 -2.14
C ALA A 116 10.92 -9.54 -3.02
N VAL A 117 10.77 -8.25 -2.68
CA VAL A 117 11.44 -7.13 -3.36
C VAL A 117 12.96 -7.21 -3.20
N ASN A 118 13.44 -7.40 -1.97
CA ASN A 118 14.87 -7.49 -1.68
C ASN A 118 15.55 -8.65 -2.40
N LEU A 119 14.85 -9.77 -2.56
CA LEU A 119 15.33 -10.92 -3.33
C LEU A 119 15.27 -10.70 -4.85
N ALA A 120 14.38 -9.82 -5.33
CA ALA A 120 14.23 -9.54 -6.76
C ALA A 120 15.33 -8.61 -7.29
N ILE A 121 15.65 -7.54 -6.56
CA ILE A 121 16.59 -6.48 -6.99
C ILE A 121 17.93 -7.05 -7.52
N PRO A 122 18.60 -8.00 -6.84
CA PRO A 122 19.89 -8.53 -7.32
C PRO A 122 19.79 -9.32 -8.63
N HIS A 123 18.60 -9.71 -9.08
CA HIS A 123 18.40 -10.64 -10.20
C HIS A 123 17.75 -9.99 -11.41
N VAL A 124 16.95 -8.95 -11.20
CA VAL A 124 16.27 -8.20 -12.27
C VAL A 124 16.82 -6.79 -12.43
N GLY A 125 17.74 -6.37 -11.54
CA GLY A 125 18.21 -5.00 -11.44
C GLY A 125 17.10 -4.05 -10.99
N ASP A 126 17.38 -2.75 -11.04
CA ASP A 126 16.41 -1.74 -10.59
C ASP A 126 15.17 -1.65 -11.47
N TYR A 127 15.18 -2.19 -12.71
CA TYR A 127 14.15 -1.91 -13.72
C TYR A 127 13.36 -3.12 -14.24
N GLY A 128 13.64 -4.33 -13.74
CA GLY A 128 12.92 -5.55 -14.14
C GLY A 128 13.46 -6.21 -15.40
#